data_AF-A0A941F3Y7-F1
#
_entry.id   AF-A0A941F3Y7-F1
#
_cell.length_a   1.000
_cell.length_b   1.000
_cell.length_c   1.000
_cell.angle_alpha   90.00
_cell.angle_beta   90.00
_cell.angle_gamma   90.00
#
_symmetry.space_group_name_H-M   'P 1'
#
loop_
_entity.id
_entity.type
_entity.pdbx_description
1 polymer ?
#
loop_
_entity_poly.entity_id
_entity_poly.type
_entity_poly.pdbx_seq_one_letter_code
_entity_poly.pdbx_strand_id
1 'polypeptide(L)'
;MKRYIEHLIEDLEKVQVESAERLNSFFTVPVSSDYDCMHDEELEGVKLSDLIGLEQFFFPNIDYLSDVEVAEVVMSLIKVYEAYGLNPIFESCVNDRIKYGHLRYALEHQVYPVRNQVVDLEMCDYLPKYCPLYDLCSHHNAHNVCCELKRRA
;
A
#
# COMPACT_ATOMS: atom_id res chain seq x y z
N MET A 1 18.23 6.46 -14.25
CA MET A 1 17.00 6.05 -13.55
C MET A 1 16.71 4.58 -13.80
N LYS A 2 16.57 4.14 -15.07
CA LYS A 2 16.42 2.72 -15.46
C LYS A 2 17.08 1.67 -14.56
N ARG A 3 18.42 1.69 -14.40
CA ARG A 3 19.14 0.71 -13.56
C ARG A 3 18.67 0.66 -12.11
N TYR A 4 18.30 1.80 -11.55
CA TYR A 4 17.79 1.88 -10.19
C TYR A 4 16.39 1.27 -10.08
N ILE A 5 15.54 1.45 -11.09
CA ILE A 5 14.22 0.81 -11.16
C ILE A 5 14.35 -0.70 -11.31
N GLU A 6 15.28 -1.17 -12.14
CA GLU A 6 15.61 -2.59 -12.26
C GLU A 6 15.98 -3.19 -10.89
N HIS A 7 16.92 -2.57 -10.17
CA HIS A 7 17.28 -3.04 -8.83
C HIS A 7 16.12 -2.96 -7.82
N LEU A 8 15.30 -1.89 -7.88
CA LEU A 8 14.13 -1.76 -7.00
C LEU A 8 13.12 -2.89 -7.25
N ILE A 9 12.91 -3.26 -8.51
CA ILE A 9 12.03 -4.38 -8.87
C ILE A 9 12.62 -5.70 -8.38
N GLU A 10 13.93 -5.93 -8.55
CA GLU A 10 14.62 -7.11 -8.01
C GLU A 10 14.47 -7.21 -6.47
N ASP A 11 14.59 -6.08 -5.76
CA ASP A 11 14.39 -6.01 -4.32
C ASP A 11 12.93 -6.32 -3.93
N LEU A 12 11.95 -5.80 -4.67
CA LEU A 12 10.53 -6.09 -4.46
C LEU A 12 10.21 -7.58 -4.69
N GLU A 13 10.75 -8.18 -5.75
CA GLU A 13 10.59 -9.61 -6.04
C GLU A 13 11.18 -10.47 -4.92
N LYS A 14 12.36 -10.11 -4.42
CA LYS A 14 12.97 -10.80 -3.29
C LYS A 14 12.09 -10.73 -2.04
N VAL A 15 11.59 -9.54 -1.71
CA VAL A 15 10.70 -9.33 -0.57
C VAL A 15 9.39 -10.09 -0.72
N GLN A 16 8.86 -10.21 -1.94
CA GLN A 16 7.69 -11.02 -2.25
C GLN A 16 7.94 -12.50 -1.94
N VAL A 17 9.08 -13.06 -2.35
CA VAL A 17 9.44 -14.46 -2.10
C VAL A 17 9.64 -14.75 -0.61
N GLU A 18 10.19 -13.79 0.13
CA GLU A 18 10.44 -13.90 1.58
C GLU A 18 9.20 -13.67 2.44
N SER A 19 8.05 -13.30 1.85
CA SER A 19 6.87 -12.84 2.61
C SER A 19 6.33 -13.88 3.60
N ALA A 20 6.30 -15.15 3.20
CA ALA A 20 5.76 -16.23 4.04
C ALA A 20 6.60 -16.47 5.30
N GLU A 21 7.93 -16.38 5.20
CA GLU A 21 8.84 -16.52 6.34
C GLU A 21 8.67 -15.33 7.29
N ARG A 22 8.62 -14.11 6.75
CA ARG A 22 8.43 -12.88 7.53
C ARG A 22 7.07 -12.84 8.21
N LEU A 23 5.97 -13.14 7.51
CA LEU A 23 4.64 -13.23 8.13
C LEU A 23 4.61 -14.24 9.30
N ASN A 24 5.28 -15.38 9.14
CA ASN A 24 5.34 -16.38 10.21
C ASN A 24 6.09 -15.89 11.45
N SER A 25 7.14 -15.08 11.30
CA SER A 25 7.84 -14.50 12.46
C SER A 25 6.93 -13.55 13.25
N PHE A 26 6.07 -12.79 12.56
CA PHE A 26 5.08 -11.93 13.22
C PHE A 26 4.00 -12.74 13.98
N PHE A 27 3.51 -13.85 13.42
CA PHE A 27 2.47 -14.66 14.07
C PHE A 27 2.97 -15.58 15.20
N THR A 28 4.28 -15.69 15.41
CA THR A 28 4.86 -16.61 16.41
C THR A 28 5.33 -15.91 17.68
N VAL A 29 5.19 -14.58 17.78
CA VAL A 29 5.48 -13.82 18.99
C VAL A 29 4.43 -14.17 20.07
N PRO A 30 4.84 -14.72 21.23
CA PRO A 30 3.89 -15.06 22.29
C PRO A 30 3.28 -13.80 22.88
N VAL A 31 1.94 -13.75 22.90
CA VAL A 31 1.20 -12.69 23.60
C VAL A 31 1.43 -12.89 25.11
N SER A 32 1.92 -11.86 25.78
CA SER A 32 2.13 -11.86 27.23
C SER A 32 0.82 -12.19 27.97
N SER A 33 0.86 -13.07 28.96
CA SER A 33 -0.30 -13.45 29.77
C SER A 33 -0.84 -12.32 30.66
N ASP A 34 -0.10 -11.21 30.74
CA ASP A 34 -0.43 -10.06 31.59
C ASP A 34 -1.16 -8.95 30.81
N TYR A 35 -1.60 -9.22 29.57
CA TYR A 35 -2.44 -8.29 28.81
C TYR A 35 -3.83 -8.17 29.44
N ASP A 36 -4.03 -7.08 30.19
CA ASP A 36 -5.31 -6.67 30.72
C ASP A 36 -6.22 -6.29 29.55
N CYS A 37 -7.29 -7.07 29.32
CA CYS A 37 -8.21 -6.95 28.18
C CYS A 37 -9.04 -5.65 28.16
N MET A 38 -8.72 -4.69 29.02
CA MET A 38 -9.50 -3.49 29.36
C MET A 38 -8.78 -2.18 28.98
N HIS A 39 -7.67 -2.24 28.23
CA HIS A 39 -7.10 -1.06 27.57
C HIS A 39 -7.37 -1.14 26.06
N ASP A 40 -8.37 -0.38 25.62
CA ASP A 40 -8.75 -0.13 24.21
C ASP A 40 -7.64 0.58 23.38
N GLU A 41 -6.41 0.68 23.90
CA GLU A 41 -5.33 1.49 23.31
C GLU A 41 -4.32 0.71 22.45
N GLU A 42 -4.23 -0.63 22.50
CA GLU A 42 -3.05 -1.32 21.91
C GLU A 42 -3.35 -2.66 21.23
N LEU A 43 -4.18 -2.66 20.17
CA LEU A 43 -3.79 -3.44 19.00
C LEU A 43 -2.93 -2.51 18.15
N GLU A 44 -1.67 -2.29 18.54
CA GLU A 44 -0.74 -1.54 17.70
C GLU A 44 -0.53 -2.34 16.41
N GLY A 45 -1.21 -1.93 15.33
CA GLY A 45 -0.98 -2.53 14.02
C GLY A 45 0.50 -2.42 13.63
N VAL A 46 0.97 -3.33 12.78
CA VAL A 46 2.36 -3.31 12.34
C VAL A 46 2.52 -2.26 11.24
N LYS A 47 3.53 -1.38 11.36
CA LYS A 47 3.85 -0.45 10.28
C LYS A 47 4.24 -1.25 9.04
N LEU A 48 3.64 -0.94 7.90
CA LEU A 48 3.79 -1.75 6.69
C LEU A 48 5.24 -1.78 6.17
N SER A 49 5.99 -0.69 6.31
CA SER A 49 7.42 -0.65 6.00
C SER A 49 8.22 -1.67 6.81
N ASP A 50 7.85 -1.90 8.07
CA ASP A 50 8.55 -2.81 8.97
C ASP A 50 8.18 -4.26 8.65
N LEU A 51 6.91 -4.49 8.30
CA LEU A 51 6.41 -5.79 7.84
C LEU A 51 7.10 -6.23 6.54
N ILE A 52 7.14 -5.32 5.55
CA ILE A 52 7.72 -5.55 4.22
C ILE A 52 9.26 -5.44 4.24
N GLY A 53 9.83 -4.71 5.20
CA GLY A 53 11.25 -4.36 5.27
C GLY A 53 11.71 -3.39 4.17
N LEU A 54 10.80 -2.53 3.68
CA LEU A 54 11.09 -1.50 2.68
C LEU A 54 10.50 -0.16 3.13
N GLU A 55 11.39 0.78 3.40
CA GLU A 55 11.05 2.15 3.78
C GLU A 55 10.60 3.00 2.59
N GLN A 56 9.74 3.98 2.85
CA GLN A 56 9.20 4.88 1.82
C GLN A 56 10.28 5.64 1.01
N PHE A 57 11.44 5.93 1.62
CA PHE A 57 12.52 6.68 0.98
C PHE A 57 13.31 5.87 -0.06
N PHE A 58 13.20 4.53 -0.06
CA PHE A 58 13.76 3.69 -1.13
C PHE A 58 12.99 3.83 -2.45
N PHE A 59 11.85 4.51 -2.43
CA PHE A 59 11.03 4.75 -3.60
C PHE A 59 11.30 6.15 -4.15
N PRO A 60 11.61 6.28 -5.45
CA PRO A 60 11.92 7.57 -6.07
C PRO A 60 10.69 8.48 -6.09
N ASN A 61 10.90 9.79 -6.22
CA ASN A 61 9.78 10.69 -6.49
C ASN A 61 9.17 10.35 -7.87
N ILE A 62 7.85 10.37 -7.94
CA ILE A 62 7.06 10.10 -9.14
C ILE A 62 7.43 10.99 -10.33
N ASP A 63 7.88 12.21 -10.07
CA ASP A 63 8.32 13.17 -11.10
C ASP A 63 9.58 12.70 -11.84
N TYR A 64 10.32 11.74 -11.28
CA TYR A 64 11.52 11.16 -11.88
C TYR A 64 11.26 9.89 -12.68
N LEU A 65 10.00 9.41 -12.71
CA LEU A 65 9.61 8.17 -13.36
C LEU A 65 8.85 8.44 -14.66
N SER A 66 9.17 7.69 -15.70
CA SER A 66 8.31 7.56 -16.87
C SER A 66 7.04 6.76 -16.55
N ASP A 67 5.98 6.90 -17.35
CA ASP A 67 4.72 6.17 -17.11
C ASP A 67 4.90 4.65 -17.13
N VAL A 68 5.85 4.16 -17.94
CA VAL A 68 6.20 2.73 -18.01
C VAL A 68 6.86 2.28 -16.71
N GLU A 69 7.85 3.03 -16.20
CA GLU A 69 8.52 2.71 -14.94
C GLU A 69 7.53 2.78 -13.75
N VAL A 70 6.60 3.73 -13.75
CA VAL A 70 5.53 3.81 -12.74
C VAL A 70 4.66 2.54 -12.77
N ALA A 71 4.18 2.15 -13.94
CA ALA A 71 3.32 0.97 -14.09
C ALA A 71 4.03 -0.31 -13.62
N GLU A 72 5.31 -0.48 -13.96
CA GLU A 72 6.13 -1.62 -13.52
C GLU A 72 6.26 -1.66 -11.99
N VAL A 73 6.62 -0.53 -11.36
CA VAL A 73 6.78 -0.48 -9.89
C VAL A 73 5.45 -0.68 -9.17
N VAL A 74 4.34 -0.11 -9.68
CA VAL A 74 3.00 -0.31 -9.11
C VAL A 74 2.60 -1.78 -9.14
N MET A 75 2.79 -2.44 -10.28
CA MET A 75 2.50 -3.86 -10.42
C MET A 75 3.32 -4.71 -9.44
N SER A 76 4.61 -4.42 -9.29
CA SER A 76 5.48 -5.12 -8.34
C SER A 76 5.08 -4.85 -6.87
N LEU A 77 4.72 -3.61 -6.53
CA LEU A 77 4.22 -3.28 -5.19
C LEU A 77 2.91 -4.03 -4.87
N ILE A 78 1.95 -4.07 -5.78
CA ILE A 78 0.69 -4.81 -5.56
C ILE A 78 0.97 -6.27 -5.24
N LYS A 79 1.85 -6.92 -6.01
CA LYS A 79 2.26 -8.32 -5.76
C LYS A 79 2.88 -8.52 -4.38
N VAL A 80 3.70 -7.57 -3.92
CA VAL A 80 4.27 -7.60 -2.58
C VAL A 80 3.15 -7.53 -1.55
N TYR A 81 2.24 -6.56 -1.64
CA TYR A 81 1.12 -6.44 -0.71
C TYR A 81 0.29 -7.74 -0.66
N GLU A 82 -0.08 -8.29 -1.81
CA GLU A 82 -0.83 -9.55 -1.92
C GLU A 82 -0.08 -10.72 -1.26
N ALA A 83 1.26 -10.77 -1.39
CA ALA A 83 2.09 -11.78 -0.75
C ALA A 83 2.14 -11.65 0.78
N TYR A 84 1.81 -10.48 1.33
CA TYR A 84 1.60 -10.25 2.77
C TYR A 84 0.13 -10.41 3.20
N GLY A 85 -0.75 -10.91 2.32
CA GLY A 85 -2.19 -11.07 2.59
C GLY A 85 -2.95 -9.75 2.61
N LEU A 86 -2.41 -8.71 1.94
CA LEU A 86 -3.02 -7.39 1.85
C LEU A 86 -3.46 -7.15 0.40
N ASN A 87 -4.70 -6.77 0.17
CA ASN A 87 -5.24 -6.54 -1.17
C ASN A 87 -5.53 -5.05 -1.38
N PRO A 88 -4.65 -4.29 -2.04
CA PRO A 88 -4.87 -2.88 -2.35
C PRO A 88 -6.08 -2.69 -3.27
N ILE A 89 -7.16 -2.11 -2.75
CA ILE A 89 -8.34 -1.78 -3.53
C ILE A 89 -8.24 -0.33 -4.03
N PHE A 90 -8.28 -0.17 -5.35
CA PHE A 90 -8.34 1.11 -6.03
C PHE A 90 -9.65 1.25 -6.82
N GLU A 91 -10.15 2.48 -6.96
CA GLU A 91 -11.19 2.76 -7.95
C GLU A 91 -10.65 2.52 -9.37
N SER A 92 -11.51 2.00 -10.25
CA SER A 92 -11.13 1.57 -11.62
C SER A 92 -10.57 2.67 -12.52
N CYS A 93 -10.78 3.94 -12.16
CA CYS A 93 -10.31 5.09 -12.94
C CYS A 93 -9.08 5.80 -12.39
N VAL A 94 -8.45 5.24 -11.35
CA VAL A 94 -7.19 5.75 -10.82
C VAL A 94 -6.05 5.31 -11.74
N ASN A 95 -5.26 6.27 -12.22
CA ASN A 95 -4.07 5.99 -13.03
C ASN A 95 -2.91 5.46 -12.17
N ASP A 96 -1.91 4.84 -12.79
CA ASP A 96 -0.82 4.21 -12.05
C ASP A 96 0.04 5.23 -11.29
N ARG A 97 0.10 6.48 -11.75
CA ARG A 97 0.79 7.55 -11.02
C ARG A 97 0.16 7.80 -9.65
N ILE A 98 -1.17 7.90 -9.59
CA ILE A 98 -1.88 8.08 -8.33
C ILE A 98 -1.75 6.81 -7.48
N LYS A 99 -1.90 5.60 -8.06
CA LYS A 99 -1.71 4.34 -7.32
C LYS A 99 -0.34 4.24 -6.68
N TYR A 100 0.70 4.64 -7.42
CA TYR A 100 2.07 4.69 -6.91
C TYR A 100 2.19 5.56 -5.66
N GLY A 101 1.61 6.76 -5.70
CA GLY A 101 1.57 7.66 -4.54
C GLY A 101 0.90 7.02 -3.33
N HIS A 102 -0.25 6.38 -3.52
CA HIS A 102 -0.99 5.70 -2.45
C HIS A 102 -0.24 4.51 -1.86
N LEU A 103 0.29 3.62 -2.71
CA LEU A 103 1.09 2.46 -2.26
C LEU A 103 2.33 2.90 -1.51
N ARG A 104 3.03 3.92 -2.02
CA ARG A 104 4.21 4.47 -1.36
C ARG A 104 3.86 5.12 -0.02
N TYR A 105 2.74 5.84 0.07
CA TYR A 105 2.28 6.44 1.32
C TYR A 105 1.83 5.38 2.34
N ALA A 106 1.19 4.31 1.88
CA ALA A 106 0.70 3.23 2.72
C ALA A 106 1.79 2.44 3.45
N LEU A 107 3.05 2.51 2.99
CA LEU A 107 4.20 1.94 3.71
C LEU A 107 4.35 2.53 5.12
N GLU A 108 3.91 3.76 5.34
CA GLU A 108 4.00 4.42 6.64
C GLU A 108 2.79 4.15 7.55
N HIS A 109 1.79 3.41 7.07
CA HIS A 109 0.58 3.10 7.84
C HIS A 109 0.70 1.78 8.61
N GLN A 110 -0.06 1.70 9.70
CA GLN A 110 -0.28 0.45 10.42
C GLN A 110 -1.25 -0.46 9.65
N VAL A 111 -0.91 -1.74 9.58
CA VAL A 111 -1.74 -2.79 8.99
C VAL A 111 -1.95 -3.93 9.98
N TYR A 112 -2.98 -4.74 9.72
CA TYR A 112 -3.39 -5.85 10.57
C TYR A 112 -3.43 -7.13 9.74
N PRO A 113 -2.27 -7.73 9.42
CA PRO A 113 -2.26 -8.98 8.67
C PRO A 113 -2.92 -10.08 9.49
N VAL A 114 -3.82 -10.85 8.86
CA VAL A 114 -4.52 -11.96 9.49
C VAL A 114 -4.06 -13.27 8.89
N ARG A 115 -3.67 -14.22 9.74
CA ARG A 115 -3.15 -15.51 9.29
C ARG A 115 -4.15 -16.22 8.37
N ASN A 116 -3.68 -16.63 7.18
CA ASN A 116 -4.47 -17.33 6.16
C ASN A 116 -5.70 -16.55 5.66
N GLN A 117 -5.70 -15.22 5.77
CA GLN A 117 -6.74 -14.37 5.21
C GLN A 117 -6.13 -13.29 4.32
N VAL A 118 -6.94 -12.80 3.40
CA VAL A 118 -6.63 -11.61 2.62
C VAL A 118 -7.45 -10.47 3.19
N VAL A 119 -6.79 -9.37 3.54
CA VAL A 119 -7.41 -8.16 4.07
C VAL A 119 -7.40 -7.11 2.99
N ASP A 120 -8.59 -6.60 2.65
CA ASP A 120 -8.71 -5.49 1.71
C ASP A 120 -8.17 -4.21 2.36
N LEU A 121 -7.26 -3.54 1.66
CA LEU A 121 -6.76 -2.22 2.03
C LEU A 121 -7.40 -1.19 1.11
N GLU A 122 -8.37 -0.46 1.62
CA GLU A 122 -8.99 0.64 0.91
C GLU A 122 -7.97 1.78 0.74
N MET A 123 -7.49 1.99 -0.49
CA MET A 123 -6.44 2.98 -0.75
C MET A 123 -6.99 4.41 -0.88
N CYS A 124 -8.31 4.59 -0.88
CA CYS A 124 -8.97 5.89 -0.76
C CYS A 124 -9.94 5.80 0.42
N ASP A 125 -9.46 6.18 1.60
CA ASP A 125 -10.38 6.50 2.69
C ASP A 125 -11.23 7.65 2.20
N TYR A 126 -12.55 7.45 2.17
CA TYR A 126 -13.60 8.41 1.80
C TYR A 126 -13.54 9.75 2.56
N LEU A 127 -12.51 9.96 3.40
CA LEU A 127 -12.20 11.20 4.07
C LEU A 127 -11.62 12.25 3.10
N PRO A 128 -12.34 13.37 2.96
CA PRO A 128 -12.00 14.49 2.10
C PRO A 128 -10.54 14.97 2.04
N LYS A 129 -9.89 14.97 3.19
CA LYS A 129 -8.56 15.57 3.34
C LYS A 129 -7.42 14.61 2.99
N TYR A 130 -7.71 13.32 2.81
CA TYR A 130 -6.69 12.27 2.66
C TYR A 130 -6.81 11.47 1.36
N CYS A 131 -7.97 11.49 0.71
CA CYS A 131 -8.03 11.08 -0.69
C CYS A 131 -7.59 12.28 -1.55
N PRO A 132 -6.46 12.22 -2.29
CA PRO A 132 -5.97 13.29 -3.16
C PRO A 132 -6.93 13.62 -4.33
N LEU A 133 -8.09 12.97 -4.35
CA LEU A 133 -9.15 13.06 -5.35
C LEU A 133 -10.43 13.72 -4.77
N TYR A 134 -10.42 14.14 -3.51
CA TYR A 134 -11.61 14.72 -2.89
C TYR A 134 -12.09 16.00 -3.57
N ASP A 135 -11.20 16.93 -3.87
CA ASP A 135 -11.58 18.18 -4.55
C ASP A 135 -12.17 17.93 -5.95
N LEU A 136 -11.91 16.76 -6.54
CA LEU A 136 -12.46 16.34 -7.83
C LEU A 136 -13.80 15.59 -7.70
N CYS A 137 -14.05 14.89 -6.59
CA CYS A 137 -15.24 14.05 -6.40
C CYS A 137 -16.28 14.62 -5.40
N SER A 138 -15.95 15.62 -4.57
CA SER A 138 -16.80 16.11 -3.47
C SER A 138 -18.09 16.82 -3.90
N HIS A 139 -18.17 17.23 -5.16
CA HIS A 139 -19.32 17.98 -5.68
C HIS A 139 -20.23 17.17 -6.58
N HIS A 140 -19.87 15.93 -6.94
CA HIS A 140 -20.60 15.18 -7.97
C HIS A 140 -20.90 13.77 -7.46
N ASN A 141 -22.17 13.51 -7.13
CA ASN A 141 -22.73 12.18 -6.83
C ASN A 141 -22.68 11.21 -8.03
N ALA A 142 -21.84 11.46 -9.02
CA ALA A 142 -21.72 10.68 -10.24
C ALA A 142 -20.27 10.22 -10.41
N HIS A 143 -20.00 9.01 -9.94
CA HIS A 143 -18.74 8.27 -10.07
C HIS A 143 -18.09 8.40 -11.47
N ASN A 144 -18.92 8.41 -12.52
CA ASN A 144 -18.47 8.56 -13.92
C ASN A 144 -17.81 9.91 -14.24
N VAL A 145 -18.26 11.01 -13.62
CA VAL A 145 -17.72 12.36 -13.88
C VAL A 145 -16.36 12.53 -13.21
N CYS A 146 -16.19 11.95 -12.01
CA CYS A 146 -14.89 11.98 -11.35
C CYS A 146 -13.84 11.18 -12.17
N CYS A 147 -14.24 10.06 -12.76
CA CYS A 147 -13.35 9.27 -13.63
C CYS A 147 -12.94 9.96 -14.94
N GLU A 148 -13.77 10.86 -15.50
CA GLU A 148 -13.39 11.64 -16.69
C GLU A 148 -12.41 12.77 -16.38
N LEU A 149 -12.55 13.44 -15.22
CA LEU A 149 -11.59 14.45 -14.77
C LEU A 149 -10.24 13.82 -14.40
N LYS A 150 -10.25 12.63 -13.79
CA LYS A 150 -9.05 11.84 -13.43
C LYS A 150 -8.21 11.36 -14.63
N ARG A 151 -8.78 11.29 -15.84
CA ARG A 151 -8.04 10.94 -17.08
C ARG A 151 -7.28 12.13 -17.68
N ARG A 152 -7.56 13.36 -17.26
CA ARG A 152 -7.03 14.60 -17.87
C ARG A 152 -5.97 15.30 -17.01
N ALA A 153 -5.86 14.96 -15.74
CA ALA A 153 -4.83 15.43 -14.81
C ALA A 153 -3.65 14.44 -14.77
#